data_AF-V4AG75-F1
#
_entry.id   AF-V4AG75-F1
#
_cell.length_a   1.000
_cell.length_b   1.000
_cell.length_c   1.000
_cell.angle_alpha   90.00
_cell.angle_beta   90.00
_cell.angle_gamma   90.00
#
_symmetry.space_group_name_H-M   'P 1'
#
loop_
_entity.id
_entity.type
_entity.pdbx_description
1 polymer ?
#
loop_
_entity_poly.entity_id
_entity_poly.type
_entity_poly.pdbx_seq_one_letter_code
_entity_poly.pdbx_strand_id
1 'polypeptide(L)'
;TMTVTGVLKTARLLRLLRVIRRIEQFAQYGVAVLLLLMVTFTLIGHWLACIFYAIANMERADLHARISWLDGLADTTKRPYFPNDTTSGPTIRSKYITALYFTFTSLTSIGFGNVAPNTNAEKIFSIFAMMLGSLLSAAIFGNVSSIMLRLYQGSDEYHENVQSIKEFIAFHQIPKTLANRLQESFQHSWTYTNGIDMNNVLKGFPDCLQADICLHLNRNLLNNCSAFKGASPGCLRALSLKFKSTHAPPADTLVHPGDIITAIYFIARGSIEILKDDIVMAILGKDDIFGEDIKNSIGVGKSMYSVRALSYCDINKIELHDFKEILQTYPEFSETFKQQFQVTFNLRKVSI
;
A
#
# COMPACT_ATOMS: atom_id res chain seq x y z
N THR A 1 -12.65 1.33 -54.44
CA THR A 1 -14.05 1.14 -54.02
C THR A 1 -14.06 0.53 -52.62
N MET A 2 -14.51 1.28 -51.61
CA MET A 2 -14.73 0.70 -50.27
C MET A 2 -15.96 -0.20 -50.33
N THR A 3 -15.77 -1.51 -50.42
CA THR A 3 -16.89 -2.45 -50.47
C THR A 3 -17.57 -2.52 -49.10
N VAL A 4 -18.90 -2.55 -49.06
CA VAL A 4 -19.74 -2.70 -47.85
C VAL A 4 -19.29 -3.90 -46.98
N THR A 5 -18.72 -4.93 -47.61
CA THR A 5 -18.11 -6.10 -46.96
C THR A 5 -16.84 -5.79 -46.13
N GLY A 6 -16.11 -4.73 -46.47
CA GLY A 6 -14.96 -4.23 -45.70
C GLY A 6 -15.40 -3.52 -44.41
N VAL A 7 -16.51 -2.79 -44.46
CA VAL A 7 -17.10 -2.12 -43.28
C VAL A 7 -17.62 -3.16 -42.28
N LEU A 8 -18.24 -4.25 -42.73
CA LEU A 8 -18.67 -5.34 -41.83
C LEU A 8 -17.51 -6.01 -41.07
N LYS A 9 -16.27 -5.95 -41.58
CA LYS A 9 -15.09 -6.44 -40.85
C LYS A 9 -14.73 -5.56 -39.65
N THR A 10 -15.16 -4.28 -39.61
CA THR A 10 -14.95 -3.40 -38.44
C THR A 10 -15.82 -3.80 -37.24
N ALA A 11 -16.88 -4.60 -37.43
CA ALA A 11 -17.63 -5.21 -36.34
C ALA A 11 -16.76 -6.13 -35.46
N ARG A 12 -15.60 -6.59 -35.95
CA ARG A 12 -14.60 -7.30 -35.14
C ARG A 12 -14.02 -6.42 -34.03
N LEU A 13 -14.10 -5.09 -34.13
CA LEU A 13 -13.72 -4.14 -33.08
C LEU A 13 -14.60 -4.25 -31.84
N LEU A 14 -15.83 -4.77 -31.95
CA LEU A 14 -16.68 -5.10 -30.79
C LEU A 14 -16.03 -6.16 -29.88
N ARG A 15 -15.02 -6.90 -30.34
CA ARG A 15 -14.22 -7.79 -29.49
C ARG A 15 -13.40 -7.02 -28.46
N LEU A 16 -13.04 -5.75 -28.71
CA LEU A 16 -12.36 -4.88 -27.76
C LEU A 16 -13.25 -4.56 -26.54
N LEU A 17 -14.58 -4.53 -26.70
CA LEU A 17 -15.52 -4.37 -25.58
C LEU A 17 -15.44 -5.52 -24.57
N ARG A 18 -15.03 -6.72 -25.00
CA ARG A 18 -14.80 -7.86 -24.08
C ARG A 18 -13.51 -7.68 -23.28
N VAL A 19 -12.51 -6.99 -23.85
CA VAL A 19 -11.27 -6.64 -23.16
C VAL A 19 -11.57 -5.61 -22.06
N ILE A 20 -12.44 -4.64 -22.34
CA ILE A 20 -12.92 -3.63 -21.36
C ILE A 20 -13.55 -4.28 -20.12
N ARG A 21 -14.31 -5.37 -20.27
CA ARG A 21 -14.87 -6.09 -19.11
C ARG A 21 -13.82 -6.85 -18.27
N ARG A 22 -12.69 -7.22 -18.86
CA ARG A 22 -11.57 -7.82 -18.12
C ARG A 22 -10.63 -6.77 -17.52
N ILE A 23 -10.73 -5.52 -17.96
CA ILE A 23 -9.87 -4.42 -17.48
C ILE A 23 -10.12 -4.09 -16.02
N GLU A 24 -11.32 -4.27 -15.47
CA GLU A 24 -11.55 -4.07 -14.02
C GLU A 24 -10.69 -5.01 -13.15
N GLN A 25 -10.43 -6.23 -13.63
CA GLN A 25 -9.54 -7.18 -12.95
C GLN A 25 -8.06 -6.80 -13.08
N PHE A 26 -7.68 -6.11 -14.16
CA PHE A 26 -6.32 -5.61 -14.38
C PHE A 26 -6.07 -4.20 -13.83
N ALA A 27 -7.13 -3.44 -13.56
CA ALA A 27 -7.07 -2.07 -13.03
C ALA A 27 -6.49 -1.98 -11.62
N GLN A 28 -6.42 -3.12 -10.91
CA GLN A 28 -5.66 -3.24 -9.66
C GLN A 28 -4.15 -3.04 -9.87
N TYR A 29 -3.65 -3.25 -11.08
CA TYR A 29 -2.25 -3.05 -11.45
C TYR A 29 -2.12 -1.83 -12.37
N GLY A 30 -1.66 -0.69 -11.84
CA GLY A 30 -1.52 0.56 -12.61
C GLY A 30 -0.73 0.40 -13.92
N VAL A 31 0.25 -0.49 -13.95
CA VAL A 31 1.05 -0.84 -15.14
C VAL A 31 0.19 -1.42 -16.28
N ALA A 32 -0.83 -2.22 -15.96
CA ALA A 32 -1.71 -2.81 -16.97
C ALA A 32 -2.60 -1.75 -17.64
N VAL A 33 -3.05 -0.74 -16.89
CA VAL A 33 -3.80 0.40 -17.41
C VAL A 33 -2.94 1.23 -18.36
N LEU A 34 -1.68 1.47 -18.01
CA LEU A 34 -0.73 2.20 -18.88
C LEU A 34 -0.47 1.45 -20.18
N LEU A 35 -0.21 0.14 -20.12
CA LEU A 35 0.02 -0.69 -21.30
C LEU A 35 -1.21 -0.66 -22.22
N LEU A 36 -2.41 -0.79 -21.64
CA LEU A 36 -3.64 -0.68 -22.40
C LEU A 36 -3.76 0.66 -23.12
N LEU A 37 -3.48 1.78 -22.44
CA LEU A 37 -3.52 3.12 -23.04
C LEU A 37 -2.51 3.27 -24.18
N MET A 38 -1.32 2.68 -24.08
CA MET A 38 -0.35 2.67 -25.19
C MET A 38 -0.85 1.87 -26.40
N VAL A 39 -1.48 0.71 -26.15
CA VAL A 39 -2.07 -0.11 -27.23
C VAL A 39 -3.25 0.61 -27.89
N THR A 40 -4.12 1.28 -27.12
CA THR A 40 -5.23 2.04 -27.71
C THR A 40 -4.73 3.26 -28.48
N PHE A 41 -3.71 3.97 -27.98
CA PHE A 41 -3.08 5.09 -28.68
C PHE A 41 -2.51 4.68 -30.04
N THR A 42 -1.77 3.56 -30.08
CA THR A 42 -1.19 3.04 -31.34
C THR A 42 -2.27 2.58 -32.32
N LEU A 43 -3.34 1.95 -31.84
CA LEU A 43 -4.47 1.52 -32.66
C LEU A 43 -5.23 2.71 -33.27
N ILE A 44 -5.47 3.77 -32.49
CA ILE A 44 -6.09 5.01 -32.97
C ILE A 44 -5.19 5.66 -34.02
N GLY A 45 -3.88 5.75 -33.77
CA GLY A 45 -2.91 6.26 -34.74
C GLY A 45 -2.94 5.51 -36.07
N HIS A 46 -3.06 4.18 -36.04
CA HIS A 46 -3.23 3.35 -37.23
C HIS A 46 -4.53 3.63 -37.99
N TRP A 47 -5.67 3.77 -37.28
CA TRP A 47 -6.95 4.08 -37.94
C TRP A 47 -6.95 5.46 -38.59
N LEU A 48 -6.45 6.46 -37.87
CA LEU A 48 -6.31 7.81 -38.41
C LEU A 48 -5.37 7.80 -39.64
N ALA A 49 -4.29 7.02 -39.63
CA ALA A 49 -3.40 6.91 -40.79
C ALA A 49 -4.12 6.32 -42.01
N CYS A 50 -4.96 5.31 -41.81
CA CYS A 50 -5.77 4.72 -42.86
C CYS A 50 -6.80 5.72 -43.42
N ILE A 51 -7.43 6.52 -42.54
CA ILE A 51 -8.39 7.57 -42.95
C ILE A 51 -7.65 8.67 -43.73
N PHE A 52 -6.49 9.12 -43.25
CA PHE A 52 -5.67 10.14 -43.92
C PHE A 52 -5.25 9.71 -45.32
N TYR A 53 -4.85 8.44 -45.48
CA TYR A 53 -4.59 7.85 -46.79
C TYR A 53 -5.85 7.76 -47.66
N ALA A 54 -6.99 7.35 -47.09
CA ALA A 54 -8.24 7.25 -47.82
C ALA A 54 -8.70 8.60 -48.37
N ILE A 55 -8.58 9.68 -47.58
CA ILE A 55 -8.90 11.06 -48.01
C ILE A 55 -8.07 11.43 -49.23
N ALA A 56 -6.75 11.31 -49.16
CA ALA A 56 -5.88 11.65 -50.28
C ALA A 56 -6.11 10.79 -51.52
N ASN A 57 -6.39 9.50 -51.34
CA ASN A 57 -6.68 8.60 -52.47
C ASN A 57 -8.04 8.90 -53.13
N MET A 58 -9.03 9.37 -52.37
CA MET A 58 -10.32 9.81 -52.91
C MET A 58 -10.20 11.16 -53.61
N GLU A 59 -9.59 12.15 -52.95
CA GLU A 59 -9.39 13.49 -53.51
C GLU A 59 -8.56 13.45 -54.80
N ARG A 60 -7.57 12.56 -54.90
CA ARG A 60 -6.76 12.39 -56.10
C ARG A 60 -7.54 11.89 -57.32
N ALA A 61 -8.69 11.23 -57.14
CA ALA A 61 -9.55 10.85 -58.26
C ALA A 61 -10.29 12.05 -58.87
N ASP A 62 -10.57 13.07 -58.06
CA ASP A 62 -11.42 14.21 -58.44
C ASP A 62 -10.63 15.50 -58.72
N LEU A 63 -9.48 15.72 -58.06
CA LEU A 63 -8.66 16.91 -58.23
C LEU A 63 -7.73 16.82 -59.45
N HIS A 64 -7.80 17.83 -60.32
CA HIS A 64 -6.85 18.00 -61.45
C HIS A 64 -5.49 18.60 -61.02
N ALA A 65 -5.43 19.24 -59.85
CA ALA A 65 -4.20 19.86 -59.33
C ALA A 65 -3.44 18.89 -58.41
N ARG A 66 -2.11 18.78 -58.61
CA ARG A 66 -1.20 17.94 -57.81
C ARG A 66 -0.83 18.60 -56.48
N ILE A 67 -1.81 18.74 -55.59
CA ILE A 67 -1.64 19.46 -54.32
C ILE A 67 -1.72 18.56 -53.08
N SER A 68 -2.13 17.29 -53.21
CA SER A 68 -2.27 16.40 -52.05
C SER A 68 -0.91 16.03 -51.45
N TRP A 69 -0.88 15.69 -50.16
CA TRP A 69 0.33 15.18 -49.51
C TRP A 69 0.94 13.96 -50.22
N LEU A 70 0.09 13.17 -50.90
CA LEU A 70 0.48 11.98 -51.63
C LEU A 70 1.30 12.33 -52.90
N ASP A 71 1.00 13.47 -53.53
CA ASP A 71 1.77 14.01 -54.66
C ASP A 71 3.11 14.55 -54.17
N GLY A 72 3.15 15.25 -53.04
CA GLY A 72 4.41 15.66 -52.40
C GLY A 72 5.32 14.48 -52.03
N LEU A 73 4.73 13.36 -51.59
CA LEU A 73 5.48 12.11 -51.37
C LEU A 73 6.01 11.53 -52.69
N ALA A 74 5.23 11.56 -53.76
CA ALA A 74 5.64 11.10 -55.09
C ALA A 74 6.84 11.89 -55.62
N ASP A 75 6.83 13.21 -55.44
CA ASP A 75 7.93 14.10 -55.83
C ASP A 75 9.18 13.81 -55.01
N THR A 76 9.04 13.70 -53.69
CA THR A 76 10.16 13.41 -52.77
C THR A 76 10.81 12.05 -53.07
N THR A 77 9.98 11.04 -53.39
CA THR A 77 10.46 9.68 -53.69
C THR A 77 10.87 9.49 -55.15
N LYS A 78 10.77 10.55 -55.99
CA LYS A 78 11.02 10.52 -57.44
C LYS A 78 10.24 9.43 -58.17
N ARG A 79 9.02 9.13 -57.69
CA ARG A 79 8.11 8.16 -58.28
C ARG A 79 6.81 8.87 -58.62
N PRO A 80 6.75 9.57 -59.77
CA PRO A 80 5.56 10.30 -60.15
C PRO A 80 4.43 9.33 -60.51
N TYR A 81 3.22 9.86 -60.45
CA TYR A 81 2.03 9.17 -60.89
C TYR A 81 1.81 9.33 -62.39
N PHE A 82 1.53 8.23 -63.08
CA PHE A 82 1.26 8.19 -64.51
C PHE A 82 -0.23 7.87 -64.76
N PRO A 83 -0.94 8.61 -65.65
CA PRO A 83 -2.38 8.42 -65.88
C PRO A 83 -2.78 7.01 -66.34
N ASN A 84 -1.89 6.32 -67.07
CA ASN A 84 -2.16 5.03 -67.69
C ASN A 84 -1.60 3.83 -66.91
N ASP A 85 -1.02 4.06 -65.73
CA ASP A 85 -0.44 3.01 -64.91
C ASP A 85 -0.97 3.11 -63.47
N THR A 86 -1.84 2.17 -63.11
CA THR A 86 -2.44 2.07 -61.77
C THR A 86 -1.43 1.63 -60.70
N THR A 87 -0.27 1.14 -61.11
CA THR A 87 0.85 0.78 -60.22
C THR A 87 1.88 1.90 -60.04
N SER A 88 1.72 3.00 -60.78
CA SER A 88 2.59 4.16 -60.68
C SER A 88 2.54 4.83 -59.29
N GLY A 89 3.61 5.53 -58.95
CA GLY A 89 3.76 6.24 -57.69
C GLY A 89 4.55 5.52 -56.59
N PRO A 90 4.52 6.07 -55.36
CA PRO A 90 5.19 5.48 -54.21
C PRO A 90 4.67 4.08 -53.86
N THR A 91 5.55 3.25 -53.29
CA THR A 91 5.17 1.91 -52.82
C THR A 91 4.11 1.98 -51.73
N ILE A 92 3.30 0.92 -51.60
CA ILE A 92 2.30 0.82 -50.51
C ILE A 92 2.92 0.95 -49.12
N ARG A 93 4.13 0.42 -48.95
CA ARG A 93 4.90 0.56 -47.70
C ARG A 93 5.24 2.01 -47.41
N SER A 94 5.73 2.75 -48.41
CA SER A 94 6.03 4.17 -48.26
C SER A 94 4.77 4.97 -47.92
N LYS A 95 3.66 4.74 -48.65
CA LYS A 95 2.37 5.41 -48.39
C LYS A 95 1.90 5.21 -46.96
N TYR A 96 1.92 3.95 -46.49
CA TYR A 96 1.49 3.60 -45.14
C TYR A 96 2.39 4.17 -44.05
N ILE A 97 3.72 4.01 -44.19
CA ILE A 97 4.69 4.54 -43.20
C ILE A 97 4.61 6.06 -43.12
N THR A 98 4.50 6.75 -44.25
CA THR A 98 4.37 8.22 -44.29
C THR A 98 3.05 8.68 -43.66
N ALA A 99 1.93 8.00 -43.95
CA ALA A 99 0.64 8.31 -43.32
C ALA A 99 0.65 8.06 -41.80
N LEU A 100 1.26 6.96 -41.35
CA LEU A 100 1.41 6.64 -39.93
C LEU A 100 2.35 7.61 -39.23
N TYR A 101 3.45 7.98 -39.87
CA TYR A 101 4.36 9.00 -39.37
C TYR A 101 3.62 10.35 -39.19
N PHE A 102 2.86 10.80 -40.19
CA PHE A 102 2.06 12.03 -40.08
C PHE A 102 1.12 11.96 -38.88
N THR A 103 0.29 10.91 -38.78
CA THR A 103 -0.70 10.83 -37.69
C THR A 103 -0.07 10.71 -36.32
N PHE A 104 1.04 9.99 -36.15
CA PHE A 104 1.74 9.95 -34.86
C PHE A 104 2.36 11.30 -34.51
N THR A 105 2.93 12.03 -35.48
CA THR A 105 3.49 13.37 -35.22
C THR A 105 2.42 14.40 -34.88
N SER A 106 1.22 14.26 -35.44
CA SER A 106 0.06 15.08 -35.06
C SER A 106 -0.54 14.69 -33.70
N LEU A 107 -0.68 13.39 -33.42
CA LEU A 107 -1.23 12.89 -32.16
C LEU A 107 -0.34 13.20 -30.95
N THR A 108 0.98 13.20 -31.14
CA THR A 108 1.98 13.55 -30.12
C THR A 108 2.26 15.05 -30.04
N SER A 109 1.58 15.88 -30.83
CA SER A 109 1.77 17.33 -30.91
C SER A 109 3.19 17.78 -31.29
N ILE A 110 3.99 16.92 -31.94
CA ILE A 110 5.35 17.26 -32.39
C ILE A 110 5.31 18.06 -33.70
N GLY A 111 4.56 17.58 -34.69
CA GLY A 111 4.28 18.32 -35.93
C GLY A 111 5.51 18.78 -36.74
N PHE A 112 6.38 17.87 -37.17
CA PHE A 112 7.62 18.21 -37.91
C PHE A 112 7.40 18.96 -39.25
N GLY A 113 6.21 18.92 -39.84
CA GLY A 113 5.85 19.70 -41.04
C GLY A 113 6.37 19.16 -42.38
N ASN A 114 7.12 18.07 -42.40
CA ASN A 114 7.59 17.41 -43.63
C ASN A 114 6.47 16.68 -44.41
N VAL A 115 5.37 16.34 -43.75
CA VAL A 115 4.11 15.91 -44.38
C VAL A 115 3.04 16.83 -43.80
N ALA A 116 2.31 17.54 -44.66
CA ALA A 116 1.35 18.54 -44.23
C ALA A 116 0.03 18.41 -45.02
N PRO A 117 -1.11 18.72 -44.37
CA PRO A 117 -2.40 18.80 -45.05
C PRO A 117 -2.46 20.05 -45.93
N ASN A 118 -2.64 19.84 -47.23
CA ASN A 118 -2.69 20.93 -48.21
C ASN A 118 -4.13 21.22 -48.64
N THR A 119 -4.94 20.18 -48.83
CA THR A 119 -6.35 20.30 -49.24
C THR A 119 -7.25 20.68 -48.06
N ASN A 120 -8.44 21.21 -48.35
CA ASN A 120 -9.40 21.56 -47.31
C ASN A 120 -9.87 20.33 -46.52
N ALA A 121 -10.06 19.17 -47.16
CA ALA A 121 -10.45 17.95 -46.46
C ALA A 121 -9.31 17.43 -45.56
N GLU A 122 -8.07 17.44 -46.05
CA GLU A 122 -6.88 17.08 -45.26
C GLU A 122 -6.74 18.00 -44.02
N LYS A 123 -6.99 19.31 -44.18
CA LYS A 123 -6.93 20.30 -43.09
C LYS A 123 -8.03 20.09 -42.06
N ILE A 124 -9.28 19.89 -42.49
CA ILE A 124 -10.40 19.59 -41.58
C ILE A 124 -10.12 18.32 -40.79
N PHE A 125 -9.66 17.25 -41.45
CA PHE A 125 -9.25 16.01 -40.79
C PHE A 125 -8.14 16.25 -39.76
N SER A 126 -7.13 17.04 -40.12
CA SER A 126 -5.99 17.32 -39.23
C SER A 126 -6.41 18.08 -37.97
N ILE A 127 -7.38 19.01 -38.06
CA ILE A 127 -7.94 19.70 -36.90
C ILE A 127 -8.57 18.69 -35.92
N PHE A 128 -9.38 17.77 -36.42
CA PHE A 128 -9.98 16.73 -35.57
C PHE A 128 -8.94 15.76 -35.00
N ALA A 129 -7.95 15.35 -35.79
CA ALA A 129 -6.88 14.47 -35.34
C ALA A 129 -6.01 15.11 -34.25
N MET A 130 -5.70 16.41 -34.36
CA MET A 130 -4.95 17.16 -33.35
C MET A 130 -5.75 17.32 -32.05
N MET A 131 -7.05 17.60 -32.13
CA MET A 131 -7.93 17.68 -30.94
C MET A 131 -8.03 16.33 -30.22
N LEU A 132 -8.14 15.24 -30.97
CA LEU A 132 -8.16 13.90 -30.39
C LEU A 132 -6.80 13.53 -29.78
N GLY A 133 -5.70 13.91 -30.43
CA GLY A 133 -4.33 13.69 -29.97
C GLY A 133 -4.02 14.38 -28.66
N SER A 134 -4.45 15.64 -28.50
CA SER A 134 -4.25 16.39 -27.24
C SER A 134 -4.99 15.72 -26.07
N LEU A 135 -6.23 15.27 -26.28
CA LEU A 135 -7.02 14.58 -25.26
C LEU A 135 -6.38 13.23 -24.86
N LEU A 136 -5.94 12.43 -25.83
CA LEU A 136 -5.31 11.14 -25.58
C LEU A 136 -3.96 11.30 -24.87
N SER A 137 -3.14 12.26 -25.31
CA SER A 137 -1.85 12.56 -24.68
C SER A 137 -2.02 13.02 -23.24
N ALA A 138 -2.99 13.91 -22.97
CA ALA A 138 -3.33 14.33 -21.62
C ALA A 138 -3.75 13.15 -20.72
N ALA A 139 -4.55 12.21 -21.25
CA ALA A 139 -4.95 11.02 -20.51
C ALA A 139 -3.77 10.09 -20.20
N ILE A 140 -2.85 9.88 -21.15
CA ILE A 140 -1.66 9.05 -20.94
C ILE A 140 -0.76 9.68 -19.87
N PHE A 141 -0.40 10.96 -20.00
CA PHE A 141 0.44 11.64 -19.02
C PHE A 141 -0.22 11.71 -17.64
N GLY A 142 -1.53 11.96 -17.56
CA GLY A 142 -2.27 11.95 -16.30
C GLY A 142 -2.19 10.59 -15.58
N ASN A 143 -2.33 9.49 -16.32
CA ASN A 143 -2.20 8.16 -15.76
C ASN A 143 -0.77 7.82 -15.34
N VAL A 144 0.24 8.21 -16.14
CA VAL A 144 1.66 8.05 -15.76
C VAL A 144 1.96 8.79 -14.46
N SER A 145 1.52 10.05 -14.34
CA SER A 145 1.70 10.85 -13.12
C SER A 145 1.01 10.23 -11.92
N SER A 146 -0.22 9.70 -12.08
CA SER A 146 -0.94 9.03 -10.99
C SER A 146 -0.24 7.74 -10.54
N ILE A 147 0.25 6.93 -11.49
CA ILE A 147 1.03 5.72 -11.18
C ILE A 147 2.32 6.09 -10.45
N MET A 148 3.02 7.12 -10.92
CA MET A 148 4.25 7.60 -10.29
C MET A 148 3.99 8.03 -8.85
N LEU A 149 2.93 8.83 -8.62
CA LEU A 149 2.53 9.25 -7.28
C LEU A 149 2.24 8.06 -6.36
N ARG A 150 1.50 7.05 -6.86
CA ARG A 150 1.19 5.83 -6.09
C ARG A 150 2.43 4.99 -5.78
N LEU A 151 3.39 4.91 -6.70
CA LEU A 151 4.65 4.18 -6.48
C LEU A 151 5.50 4.83 -5.38
N TYR A 152 5.54 6.16 -5.32
CA TYR A 152 6.20 6.87 -4.23
C TYR A 152 5.44 6.70 -2.91
N GLN A 153 4.11 6.79 -2.93
CA GLN A 153 3.25 6.59 -1.75
C GLN A 153 3.39 5.22 -1.06
N GLY A 154 3.71 4.15 -1.80
CA GLY A 154 3.94 2.84 -1.21
C GLY A 154 5.15 2.77 -0.25
N SER A 155 6.03 3.78 -0.28
CA SER A 155 7.20 3.91 0.60
C SER A 155 7.05 5.04 1.62
N ASP A 156 5.95 5.79 1.60
CA ASP A 156 5.84 7.07 2.30
C ASP A 156 5.66 6.90 3.81
N GLU A 157 4.83 5.99 4.30
CA GLU A 157 4.49 5.98 5.74
C GLU A 157 5.70 5.76 6.66
N TYR A 158 6.62 4.87 6.30
CA TYR A 158 7.86 4.70 7.05
C TYR A 158 8.71 5.98 7.01
N HIS A 159 8.91 6.55 5.82
CA HIS A 159 9.75 7.72 5.63
C HIS A 159 9.15 8.97 6.29
N GLU A 160 7.84 9.16 6.20
CA GLU A 160 7.07 10.22 6.85
C GLU A 160 7.20 10.14 8.37
N ASN A 161 7.00 8.96 8.96
CA ASN A 161 7.15 8.77 10.41
C ASN A 161 8.61 9.00 10.87
N VAL A 162 9.61 8.49 10.13
CA VAL A 162 11.03 8.75 10.42
C VAL A 162 11.36 10.24 10.32
N GLN A 163 10.79 10.93 9.33
CA GLN A 163 10.99 12.36 9.15
C GLN A 163 10.36 13.17 10.29
N SER A 164 9.13 12.83 10.69
CA SER A 164 8.46 13.45 11.85
C SER A 164 9.24 13.25 13.15
N ILE A 165 9.83 12.07 13.35
CA ILE A 165 10.71 11.80 14.50
C ILE A 165 11.95 12.71 14.48
N LYS A 166 12.58 12.88 13.31
CA LYS A 166 13.76 13.76 13.18
C LYS A 166 13.42 15.22 13.46
N GLU A 167 12.28 15.68 12.95
CA GLU A 167 11.77 17.03 13.21
C GLU A 167 11.45 17.24 14.69
N PHE A 168 10.83 16.26 15.35
CA PHE A 168 10.57 16.29 16.78
C PHE A 168 11.87 16.37 17.61
N ILE A 169 12.89 15.57 17.27
CA ILE A 169 14.22 15.59 17.90
C ILE A 169 14.87 16.97 17.74
N ALA A 170 14.82 17.54 16.53
CA ALA A 170 15.42 18.83 16.23
C ALA A 170 14.70 19.98 16.94
N PHE A 171 13.37 19.98 16.92
CA PHE A 171 12.54 21.02 17.53
C PHE A 171 12.72 21.09 19.05
N HIS A 172 12.76 19.93 19.72
CA HIS A 172 12.93 19.86 21.17
C HIS A 172 14.40 19.80 21.63
N GLN A 173 15.37 19.86 20.70
CA GLN A 173 16.81 19.77 21.00
C GLN A 173 17.16 18.56 21.87
N ILE A 174 16.61 17.39 21.52
CA ILE A 174 16.80 16.16 22.30
C ILE A 174 18.28 15.73 22.26
N PRO A 175 18.91 15.38 23.40
CA PRO A 175 20.28 14.92 23.44
C PRO A 175 20.51 13.70 22.53
N LYS A 176 21.69 13.65 21.88
CA LYS A 176 22.03 12.62 20.88
C LYS A 176 21.82 11.19 21.38
N THR A 177 22.09 10.93 22.66
CA THR A 177 21.91 9.61 23.27
C THR A 177 20.45 9.16 23.28
N LEU A 178 19.53 10.05 23.67
CA LEU A 178 18.09 9.78 23.67
C LEU A 178 17.51 9.77 22.25
N ALA A 179 18.01 10.65 21.38
CA ALA A 179 17.63 10.69 19.97
C ALA A 179 17.94 9.37 19.24
N ASN A 180 19.14 8.81 19.45
CA ASN A 180 19.52 7.51 18.88
C ASN A 180 18.61 6.39 19.40
N ARG A 181 18.36 6.34 20.72
CA ARG A 181 17.45 5.35 21.31
C ARG A 181 16.04 5.44 20.73
N LEU A 182 15.55 6.65 20.50
CA LEU A 182 14.20 6.88 19.96
C LEU A 182 14.09 6.40 18.49
N GLN A 183 15.12 6.68 17.67
CA GLN A 183 15.17 6.21 16.28
C GLN A 183 15.32 4.68 16.19
N GLU A 184 16.23 4.09 16.98
CA GLU A 184 16.43 2.64 17.03
C GLU A 184 15.16 1.91 17.49
N SER A 185 14.49 2.44 18.52
CA SER A 185 13.22 1.90 19.01
C SER A 185 12.13 1.93 17.92
N PHE A 186 12.00 3.05 17.20
CA PHE A 186 11.03 3.16 16.11
C PHE A 186 11.34 2.19 14.96
N GLN A 187 12.60 2.15 14.49
CA GLN A 187 13.01 1.27 13.40
C GLN A 187 12.79 -0.21 13.76
N HIS A 188 13.09 -0.58 15.01
CA HIS A 188 12.85 -1.93 15.51
C HIS A 188 11.35 -2.25 15.56
N SER A 189 10.54 -1.36 16.15
CA SER A 189 9.08 -1.52 16.22
C SER A 189 8.49 -1.70 14.81
N TRP A 190 8.90 -0.86 13.86
CA TRP A 190 8.45 -0.93 12.47
C TRP A 190 8.83 -2.25 11.79
N THR A 191 10.07 -2.72 11.97
CA THR A 191 10.54 -3.98 11.39
C THR A 191 9.80 -5.20 11.98
N TYR A 192 9.41 -5.12 13.26
CA TYR A 192 8.69 -6.19 13.93
C TYR A 192 7.20 -6.23 13.55
N THR A 193 6.54 -5.08 13.52
CA THR A 193 5.11 -4.98 13.21
C THR A 193 4.81 -4.85 11.71
N ASN A 194 5.84 -4.67 10.87
CA ASN A 194 5.72 -4.25 9.48
C ASN A 194 4.89 -2.95 9.31
N GLY A 195 4.92 -2.05 10.30
CA GLY A 195 4.13 -0.81 10.29
C GLY A 195 2.64 -1.01 10.57
N ILE A 196 2.22 -2.20 10.98
CA ILE A 196 0.80 -2.50 11.21
C ILE A 196 0.40 -2.09 12.64
N ASP A 197 -0.44 -1.05 12.75
CA ASP A 197 -1.12 -0.72 14.01
C ASP A 197 -2.31 -1.67 14.24
N MET A 198 -2.10 -2.67 15.10
CA MET A 198 -3.12 -3.66 15.47
C MET A 198 -4.42 -3.02 15.98
N ASN A 199 -4.36 -1.90 16.72
CA ASN A 199 -5.57 -1.27 17.24
C ASN A 199 -6.40 -0.65 16.12
N ASN A 200 -5.75 -0.04 15.12
CA ASN A 200 -6.44 0.52 13.97
C ASN A 200 -7.00 -0.57 13.05
N VAL A 201 -6.28 -1.68 12.88
CA VAL A 201 -6.78 -2.85 12.14
C VAL A 201 -8.03 -3.42 12.81
N LEU A 202 -8.01 -3.61 14.14
CA LEU A 202 -9.13 -4.18 14.88
C LEU A 202 -10.40 -3.32 14.81
N LYS A 203 -10.28 -1.98 14.79
CA LYS A 203 -11.42 -1.07 14.62
C LYS A 203 -12.19 -1.27 13.31
N GLY A 204 -11.58 -1.87 12.29
CA GLY A 204 -12.24 -2.19 11.01
C GLY A 204 -13.21 -3.38 11.09
N PHE A 205 -13.20 -4.13 12.20
CA PHE A 205 -14.01 -5.33 12.38
C PHE A 205 -15.08 -5.15 13.47
N PRO A 206 -16.23 -5.84 13.38
CA PRO A 206 -17.20 -5.93 14.47
C PRO A 206 -16.61 -6.53 15.76
N ASP A 207 -17.14 -6.14 16.92
CA ASP A 207 -16.64 -6.52 18.25
C ASP A 207 -16.50 -8.04 18.45
N CYS A 208 -17.42 -8.84 17.90
CA CYS A 208 -17.32 -10.31 17.98
C CYS A 208 -16.06 -10.85 17.28
N LEU A 209 -15.73 -10.32 16.10
CA LEU A 209 -14.53 -10.72 15.36
C LEU A 209 -13.27 -10.20 16.02
N GLN A 210 -13.29 -8.98 16.58
CA GLN A 210 -12.18 -8.47 17.37
C GLN A 210 -11.86 -9.41 18.54
N ALA A 211 -12.89 -9.87 19.26
CA ALA A 211 -12.72 -10.80 20.38
C ALA A 211 -12.08 -12.12 19.96
N ASP A 212 -12.50 -12.69 18.82
CA ASP A 212 -11.95 -13.94 18.31
C ASP A 212 -10.51 -13.78 17.81
N ILE A 213 -10.18 -12.65 17.16
CA ILE A 213 -8.80 -12.32 16.76
C ILE A 213 -7.92 -12.18 18.01
N CYS A 214 -8.34 -11.38 18.99
CA CYS A 214 -7.58 -11.18 20.23
C CYS A 214 -7.39 -12.49 21.00
N LEU A 215 -8.41 -13.37 21.02
CA LEU A 215 -8.30 -14.70 21.62
C LEU A 215 -7.25 -15.55 20.91
N HIS A 216 -7.20 -15.50 19.57
CA HIS A 216 -6.19 -16.21 18.79
C HIS A 216 -4.78 -15.68 19.06
N LEU A 217 -4.60 -14.36 19.15
CA LEU A 217 -3.31 -13.73 19.42
C LEU A 217 -2.79 -14.08 20.83
N ASN A 218 -3.68 -14.08 21.82
CA ASN A 218 -3.33 -14.33 23.22
C ASN A 218 -3.36 -15.84 23.61
N ARG A 219 -3.60 -16.74 22.66
CA ARG A 219 -3.80 -18.19 22.93
C ARG A 219 -2.68 -18.84 23.72
N ASN A 220 -1.42 -18.43 23.47
CA ASN A 220 -0.26 -19.02 24.14
C ASN A 220 -0.28 -18.67 25.64
N LEU A 221 -0.55 -17.40 25.97
CA LEU A 221 -0.67 -16.93 27.35
C LEU A 221 -1.81 -17.65 28.09
N LEU A 222 -2.99 -17.71 27.46
CA LEU A 222 -4.19 -18.27 28.08
C LEU A 222 -4.08 -19.80 28.27
N ASN A 223 -3.36 -20.50 27.40
CA ASN A 223 -3.17 -21.95 27.51
C ASN A 223 -2.02 -22.33 28.46
N ASN A 224 -0.93 -21.54 28.49
CA ASN A 224 0.24 -21.85 29.32
C ASN A 224 0.00 -21.54 30.80
N CYS A 225 -0.70 -20.44 31.11
CA CYS A 225 -0.98 -20.07 32.48
C CYS A 225 -2.14 -20.89 33.05
N SER A 226 -1.85 -21.76 34.02
CA SER A 226 -2.83 -22.65 34.63
C SER A 226 -3.99 -21.92 35.30
N ALA A 227 -3.79 -20.67 35.74
CA ALA A 227 -4.82 -19.89 36.41
C ALA A 227 -6.01 -19.56 35.49
N PHE A 228 -5.83 -19.54 34.16
CA PHE A 228 -6.92 -19.34 33.21
C PHE A 228 -7.65 -20.65 32.85
N LYS A 229 -7.17 -21.82 33.32
CA LYS A 229 -7.87 -23.09 33.09
C LYS A 229 -9.16 -23.11 33.90
N GLY A 230 -10.29 -23.28 33.20
CA GLY A 230 -11.63 -23.21 33.80
C GLY A 230 -12.37 -21.90 33.54
N ALA A 231 -11.75 -20.93 32.86
CA ALA A 231 -12.46 -19.77 32.36
C ALA A 231 -13.46 -20.16 31.26
N SER A 232 -14.66 -19.57 31.28
CA SER A 232 -15.62 -19.73 30.20
C SER A 232 -15.12 -19.07 28.91
N PRO A 233 -15.57 -19.50 27.72
CA PRO A 233 -15.18 -18.86 26.45
C PRO A 233 -15.50 -17.35 26.42
N GLY A 234 -16.59 -16.92 27.06
CA GLY A 234 -16.94 -15.50 27.20
C GLY A 234 -15.94 -14.73 28.06
N CYS A 235 -15.48 -15.32 29.16
CA CYS A 235 -14.45 -14.74 30.03
C CYS A 235 -13.10 -14.63 29.30
N LEU A 236 -12.68 -15.69 28.59
CA LEU A 236 -11.44 -15.67 27.80
C LEU A 236 -11.45 -14.60 26.72
N ARG A 237 -12.59 -14.39 26.05
CA ARG A 237 -12.77 -13.30 25.07
C ARG A 237 -12.67 -11.93 25.73
N ALA A 238 -13.35 -11.72 26.86
CA ALA A 238 -13.29 -10.46 27.60
C ALA A 238 -11.87 -10.13 28.07
N LEU A 239 -11.14 -11.12 28.59
CA LEU A 239 -9.73 -10.98 28.97
C LEU A 239 -8.86 -10.64 27.76
N SER A 240 -9.05 -11.37 26.65
CA SER A 240 -8.25 -11.19 25.44
C SER A 240 -8.36 -9.79 24.86
N LEU A 241 -9.54 -9.16 24.94
CA LEU A 241 -9.76 -7.78 24.48
C LEU A 241 -9.02 -6.73 25.33
N LYS A 242 -8.73 -7.03 26.61
CA LYS A 242 -8.04 -6.11 27.52
C LYS A 242 -6.53 -6.33 27.58
N PHE A 243 -6.04 -7.50 27.14
CA PHE A 243 -4.61 -7.74 27.02
C PHE A 243 -3.98 -6.85 25.96
N LYS A 244 -2.87 -6.21 26.32
CA LYS A 244 -2.02 -5.43 25.41
C LYS A 244 -0.66 -6.10 25.31
N SER A 245 -0.20 -6.34 24.09
CA SER A 245 1.15 -6.84 23.85
C SER A 245 2.12 -5.66 23.74
N THR A 246 3.28 -5.76 24.38
CA THR A 246 4.34 -4.75 24.38
C THR A 246 5.67 -5.45 24.14
N HIS A 247 6.46 -4.88 23.23
CA HIS A 247 7.78 -5.39 22.90
C HIS A 247 8.85 -4.54 23.61
N ALA A 248 9.77 -5.19 24.31
CA ALA A 248 10.82 -4.54 25.06
C ALA A 248 12.20 -4.98 24.52
N PRO A 249 13.00 -4.06 23.95
CA PRO A 249 14.35 -4.39 23.50
C PRO A 249 15.31 -4.55 24.70
N PRO A 250 16.50 -5.15 24.48
CA PRO A 250 17.53 -5.26 25.52
C PRO A 250 17.88 -3.90 26.15
N ALA A 251 18.15 -3.92 27.46
CA ALA A 251 18.44 -2.76 28.31
C ALA A 251 17.29 -1.75 28.48
N ASP A 252 16.11 -2.01 27.92
CA ASP A 252 14.95 -1.16 28.16
C ASP A 252 14.37 -1.39 29.56
N THR A 253 14.03 -0.30 30.25
CA THR A 253 13.53 -0.34 31.62
C THR A 253 12.02 -0.13 31.60
N LEU A 254 11.27 -1.15 32.02
CA LEU A 254 9.81 -1.20 31.94
C LEU A 254 9.12 -0.54 33.13
N VAL A 255 9.72 -0.66 34.31
CA VAL A 255 9.20 -0.16 35.57
C VAL A 255 10.37 0.41 36.36
N HIS A 256 10.22 1.61 36.88
CA HIS A 256 11.19 2.24 37.77
C HIS A 256 10.80 2.09 39.24
N PRO A 257 11.78 2.15 40.17
CA PRO A 257 11.49 2.23 41.59
C PRO A 257 10.66 3.48 41.91
N GLY A 258 9.59 3.30 42.67
CA GLY A 258 8.63 4.35 43.02
C GLY A 258 7.44 4.48 42.07
N ASP A 259 7.48 3.83 40.91
CA ASP A 259 6.37 3.83 39.95
C ASP A 259 5.14 3.15 40.54
N ILE A 260 3.98 3.65 40.14
CA ILE A 260 2.70 3.04 40.50
C ILE A 260 2.53 1.76 39.69
N ILE A 261 2.28 0.63 40.37
CA ILE A 261 2.01 -0.64 39.70
C ILE A 261 0.53 -0.63 39.26
N THR A 262 0.27 -0.32 37.99
CA THR A 262 -1.09 -0.33 37.43
C THR A 262 -1.45 -1.63 36.71
N ALA A 263 -0.47 -2.47 36.36
CA ALA A 263 -0.65 -3.62 35.49
C ALA A 263 0.07 -4.87 36.00
N ILE A 264 -0.42 -6.02 35.52
CA ILE A 264 0.25 -7.33 35.64
C ILE A 264 0.84 -7.68 34.29
N TYR A 265 2.05 -8.22 34.32
CA TYR A 265 2.84 -8.55 33.13
C TYR A 265 3.09 -10.05 33.04
N PHE A 266 2.99 -10.58 31.83
CA PHE A 266 3.19 -11.98 31.48
C PHE A 266 4.26 -12.06 30.39
N ILE A 267 5.34 -12.80 30.64
CA ILE A 267 6.45 -12.91 29.70
C ILE A 267 6.16 -14.03 28.70
N ALA A 268 5.90 -13.68 27.44
CA ALA A 268 5.67 -14.66 26.39
C ALA A 268 6.97 -15.18 25.77
N ARG A 269 7.99 -14.31 25.68
CA ARG A 269 9.32 -14.62 25.14
C ARG A 269 10.36 -13.68 25.74
N GLY A 270 11.59 -14.16 25.88
CA GLY A 270 12.74 -13.37 26.32
C GLY A 270 13.06 -13.58 27.80
N SER A 271 13.96 -12.74 28.31
CA SER A 271 14.40 -12.73 29.70
C SER A 271 14.47 -11.31 30.25
N ILE A 272 13.99 -11.14 31.47
CA ILE A 272 13.90 -9.87 32.18
C ILE A 272 14.63 -10.02 33.50
N GLU A 273 15.39 -9.02 33.93
CA GLU A 273 15.97 -8.95 35.25
C GLU A 273 15.24 -7.93 36.12
N ILE A 274 15.15 -8.26 37.42
CA ILE A 274 14.60 -7.38 38.44
C ILE A 274 15.73 -6.93 39.33
N LEU A 275 15.88 -5.61 39.46
CA LEU A 275 16.98 -4.95 40.14
C LEU A 275 16.47 -4.19 41.37
N LYS A 276 17.23 -4.19 42.44
CA LYS A 276 17.05 -3.30 43.60
C LYS A 276 18.40 -2.66 43.92
N ASP A 277 18.48 -1.34 43.86
CA ASP A 277 19.73 -0.61 44.12
C ASP A 277 20.92 -1.17 43.31
N ASP A 278 20.68 -1.43 42.00
CA ASP A 278 21.61 -2.06 41.05
C ASP A 278 22.04 -3.52 41.35
N ILE A 279 21.42 -4.16 42.34
CA ILE A 279 21.62 -5.58 42.64
C ILE A 279 20.53 -6.42 41.96
N VAL A 280 20.94 -7.45 41.21
CA VAL A 280 20.01 -8.39 40.57
C VAL A 280 19.35 -9.26 41.62
N MET A 281 18.03 -9.14 41.74
CA MET A 281 17.20 -9.87 42.71
C MET A 281 16.59 -11.13 42.10
N ALA A 282 16.21 -11.08 40.82
CA ALA A 282 15.62 -12.20 40.10
C ALA A 282 15.83 -12.04 38.59
N ILE A 283 15.86 -13.17 37.89
CA ILE A 283 15.79 -13.24 36.43
C ILE A 283 14.53 -14.02 36.09
N LEU A 284 13.64 -13.39 35.33
CA LEU A 284 12.38 -13.97 34.87
C LEU A 284 12.48 -14.33 33.40
N GLY A 285 11.96 -15.51 33.05
CA GLY A 285 11.99 -16.05 31.70
C GLY A 285 10.60 -16.21 31.11
N LYS A 286 10.51 -17.07 30.10
CA LYS A 286 9.25 -17.42 29.45
C LYS A 286 8.26 -18.01 30.45
N ASP A 287 6.99 -17.60 30.33
CA ASP A 287 5.83 -18.00 31.14
C ASP A 287 5.85 -17.48 32.59
N ASP A 288 6.87 -16.70 32.98
CA ASP A 288 6.88 -16.01 34.27
C ASP A 288 5.97 -14.78 34.30
N ILE A 289 5.49 -14.46 35.51
CA ILE A 289 4.52 -13.40 35.77
C ILE A 289 5.09 -12.45 36.82
N PHE A 290 5.03 -11.14 36.57
CA PHE A 290 5.45 -10.13 37.53
C PHE A 290 4.43 -8.99 37.64
N GLY A 291 4.42 -8.34 38.80
CA GLY A 291 3.47 -7.27 39.11
C GLY A 291 3.03 -7.28 40.57
N GLU A 292 1.80 -6.87 40.81
CA GLU A 292 1.17 -6.96 42.13
C GLU A 292 0.20 -8.15 42.21
N ASP A 293 0.27 -8.88 43.33
CA ASP A 293 -0.69 -9.96 43.61
C ASP A 293 -2.07 -9.38 43.94
N ILE A 294 -3.09 -9.86 43.24
CA ILE A 294 -4.47 -9.40 43.35
C ILE A 294 -5.05 -9.69 44.73
N LYS A 295 -4.60 -10.76 45.40
CA LYS A 295 -5.13 -11.21 46.70
C LYS A 295 -5.03 -10.16 47.80
N ASN A 296 -3.99 -9.32 47.78
CA ASN A 296 -3.61 -8.45 48.89
C ASN A 296 -3.62 -6.95 48.54
N SER A 297 -4.23 -6.57 47.42
CA SER A 297 -4.12 -5.21 46.88
C SER A 297 -5.10 -4.23 47.55
N ILE A 298 -4.78 -3.82 48.78
CA ILE A 298 -5.38 -2.63 49.41
C ILE A 298 -4.58 -1.41 48.94
N GLY A 299 -5.24 -0.54 48.18
CA GLY A 299 -4.67 0.69 47.64
C GLY A 299 -3.72 0.51 46.45
N VAL A 300 -3.13 1.63 46.02
CA VAL A 300 -2.20 1.70 44.89
C VAL A 300 -0.79 1.35 45.37
N GLY A 301 -0.25 0.21 44.92
CA GLY A 301 1.11 -0.21 45.22
C GLY A 301 2.17 0.57 44.43
N LYS A 302 3.31 0.86 45.06
CA LYS A 302 4.50 1.38 44.38
C LYS A 302 5.52 0.26 44.18
N SER A 303 6.22 0.29 43.06
CA SER A 303 7.32 -0.64 42.78
C SER A 303 8.51 -0.32 43.69
N MET A 304 9.07 -1.34 44.32
CA MET A 304 10.33 -1.24 45.07
C MET A 304 11.54 -1.62 44.20
N TYR A 305 11.29 -2.06 42.97
CA TYR A 305 12.28 -2.66 42.09
C TYR A 305 12.28 -1.97 40.72
N SER A 306 13.41 -2.03 40.04
CA SER A 306 13.54 -1.70 38.62
C SER A 306 13.41 -2.97 37.80
N VAL A 307 12.66 -2.94 36.69
CA VAL A 307 12.47 -4.10 35.81
C VAL A 307 13.09 -3.78 34.46
N ARG A 308 14.11 -4.55 34.06
CA ARG A 308 14.90 -4.31 32.84
C ARG A 308 14.92 -5.54 31.94
N ALA A 309 14.73 -5.34 30.64
CA ALA A 309 14.82 -6.42 29.67
C ALA A 309 16.29 -6.78 29.40
N LEU A 310 16.65 -8.07 29.49
CA LEU A 310 17.99 -8.57 29.14
C LEU A 310 18.10 -8.93 27.65
N SER A 311 17.01 -9.45 27.09
CA SER A 311 16.89 -9.80 25.67
C SER A 311 15.72 -9.06 25.03
N TYR A 312 15.49 -9.26 23.74
CA TYR A 312 14.21 -8.90 23.13
C TYR A 312 13.10 -9.69 23.79
N CYS A 313 12.16 -8.98 24.43
CA CYS A 313 11.09 -9.57 25.22
C CYS A 313 9.73 -9.24 24.61
N ASP A 314 8.88 -10.25 24.49
CA ASP A 314 7.46 -10.09 24.16
C ASP A 314 6.66 -10.24 25.45
N ILE A 315 5.97 -9.18 25.85
CA ILE A 315 5.33 -9.07 27.15
C ILE A 315 3.86 -8.72 26.93
N ASN A 316 2.97 -9.54 27.48
CA ASN A 316 1.56 -9.21 27.54
C ASN A 316 1.26 -8.54 28.88
N LYS A 317 0.54 -7.43 28.85
CA LYS A 317 0.11 -6.73 30.06
C LYS A 317 -1.40 -6.58 30.09
N ILE A 318 -1.94 -6.59 31.30
CA ILE A 318 -3.33 -6.24 31.57
C ILE A 318 -3.38 -5.29 32.76
N GLU A 319 -4.12 -4.19 32.60
CA GLU A 319 -4.30 -3.23 33.69
C GLU A 319 -5.10 -3.88 34.83
N LEU A 320 -4.69 -3.64 36.07
CA LEU A 320 -5.31 -4.17 37.28
C LEU A 320 -6.78 -3.75 37.41
N HIS A 321 -7.10 -2.53 36.94
CA HIS A 321 -8.47 -2.02 36.88
C HIS A 321 -9.36 -2.95 36.01
N ASP A 322 -8.97 -3.15 34.75
CA ASP A 322 -9.75 -3.94 33.79
C ASP A 322 -9.80 -5.40 34.22
N PHE A 323 -8.70 -5.89 34.78
CA PHE A 323 -8.63 -7.25 35.30
C PHE A 323 -9.60 -7.46 36.47
N LYS A 324 -9.65 -6.54 37.44
CA LYS A 324 -10.56 -6.59 38.58
C LYS A 324 -12.03 -6.51 38.13
N GLU A 325 -12.36 -5.68 37.16
CA GLU A 325 -13.72 -5.56 36.60
C GLU A 325 -14.19 -6.87 35.96
N ILE A 326 -13.33 -7.53 35.18
CA ILE A 326 -13.64 -8.83 34.58
C ILE A 326 -13.84 -9.89 35.67
N LEU A 327 -12.96 -9.92 36.68
CA LEU A 327 -13.09 -10.86 37.80
C LEU A 327 -14.33 -10.60 38.67
N GLN A 328 -14.89 -9.39 38.67
CA GLN A 328 -16.17 -9.09 39.34
C GLN A 328 -17.36 -9.57 38.51
N THR A 329 -17.25 -9.50 37.18
CA THR A 329 -18.31 -9.93 36.25
C THR A 329 -18.43 -11.46 36.20
N TYR A 330 -17.32 -12.19 36.41
CA TYR A 330 -17.27 -13.66 36.41
C TYR A 330 -16.85 -14.21 37.79
N PRO A 331 -17.75 -14.23 38.80
CA PRO A 331 -17.40 -14.60 40.17
C PRO A 331 -16.94 -16.06 40.32
N GLU A 332 -17.57 -17.00 39.61
CA GLU A 332 -17.19 -18.43 39.63
C GLU A 332 -15.73 -18.65 39.19
N PHE A 333 -15.31 -17.91 38.15
CA PHE A 333 -13.93 -17.92 37.69
C PHE A 333 -13.01 -17.19 38.67
N SER A 334 -13.47 -16.09 39.28
CA SER A 334 -12.71 -15.26 40.22
C SER A 334 -12.15 -16.02 41.41
N GLU A 335 -12.97 -16.87 42.03
CA GLU A 335 -12.54 -17.67 43.18
C GLU A 335 -11.48 -18.69 42.79
N THR A 336 -11.73 -19.42 41.70
CA THR A 336 -10.80 -20.41 41.14
C THR A 336 -9.47 -19.76 40.73
N PHE A 337 -9.57 -18.62 40.02
CA PHE A 337 -8.42 -17.84 39.58
C PHE A 337 -7.60 -17.35 40.77
N LYS A 338 -8.25 -16.76 41.80
CA LYS A 338 -7.54 -16.33 43.00
C LYS A 338 -6.83 -17.51 43.66
N GLN A 339 -7.42 -18.68 43.77
CA GLN A 339 -6.72 -19.82 44.39
C GLN A 339 -5.46 -20.24 43.61
N GLN A 340 -5.55 -20.29 42.28
CA GLN A 340 -4.48 -20.81 41.41
C GLN A 340 -3.45 -19.76 40.97
N PHE A 341 -3.82 -18.49 40.93
CA PHE A 341 -2.95 -17.42 40.45
C PHE A 341 -1.90 -17.06 41.51
N GLN A 342 -0.64 -17.13 41.08
CA GLN A 342 0.50 -16.69 41.85
C GLN A 342 1.45 -15.96 40.91
N VAL A 343 1.88 -14.77 41.34
CA VAL A 343 2.88 -13.98 40.64
C VAL A 343 4.26 -14.55 40.97
N THR A 344 5.10 -14.78 39.96
CA THR A 344 6.49 -15.25 40.16
C THR A 344 7.28 -14.26 40.99
N PHE A 345 7.15 -12.96 40.70
CA PHE A 345 7.80 -11.90 41.47
C PHE A 345 6.85 -10.74 41.80
N ASN A 346 6.68 -10.46 43.09
CA ASN A 346 5.84 -9.37 43.56
C ASN A 346 6.65 -8.08 43.70
N LEU A 347 6.32 -7.06 42.89
CA LEU A 347 7.05 -5.78 42.87
C LEU A 347 6.84 -4.90 44.11
N ARG A 348 5.81 -5.20 44.93
CA ARG A 348 5.45 -4.43 46.13
C ARG A 348 6.09 -4.99 47.40
N LYS A 349 6.31 -6.31 47.49
CA LYS A 349 6.84 -6.97 48.70
C LYS A 349 8.36 -7.04 48.66
N VAL A 350 9.00 -6.73 49.79
CA VAL A 350 10.39 -7.15 50.00
C VAL A 350 10.37 -8.68 50.12
N SER A 351 11.00 -9.37 49.18
CA SER A 351 11.33 -10.78 49.38
C SER A 351 12.27 -10.84 50.57
N ILE A 352 11.78 -11.35 51.71
CA ILE A 352 12.59 -11.64 52.90
C ILE A 352 13.19 -13.02 52.72
#